data_AF-A0AAU1EGM8-F1
#
_entry.id   AF-A0AAU1EGM8-F1
#
_cell.length_a   1.000
_cell.length_b   1.000
_cell.length_c   1.000
_cell.angle_alpha   90.00
_cell.angle_beta   90.00
_cell.angle_gamma   90.00
#
_symmetry.space_group_name_H-M   'P 1'
#
loop_
_entity.id
_entity.type
_entity.pdbx_description
1 polymer ?
#
loop_
_entity_poly.entity_id
_entity_poly.type
_entity_poly.pdbx_seq_one_letter_code
_entity_poly.pdbx_strand_id
1 'polypeptide(L)' 'MLHTMSTTPDTETRRSADQVNEEIRALWFRAGGTLSMEERREYQRLVLEWAQADSPSATQAA' A
#
# COMPACT_ATOMS: atom_id res chain seq x y z
N MET A 1 27.29 -14.32 -17.46
CA MET A 1 26.88 -13.83 -16.13
C MET A 1 25.48 -13.27 -16.27
N LEU A 2 24.50 -13.92 -15.65
CA LEU A 2 23.07 -13.63 -15.80
C LEU A 2 22.72 -12.37 -15.00
N HIS A 3 22.29 -11.29 -15.66
CA HIS A 3 21.56 -10.21 -14.99
C HIS A 3 20.12 -10.24 -15.51
N THR A 4 19.30 -11.07 -14.87
CA THR A 4 17.84 -11.00 -14.96
C THR A 4 17.38 -9.81 -14.13
N MET A 5 17.40 -8.62 -14.70
CA MET A 5 16.67 -7.48 -14.13
C MET A 5 15.34 -7.39 -14.86
N SER A 6 14.45 -8.34 -14.57
CA SER A 6 13.02 -8.23 -14.86
C SER A 6 12.42 -7.20 -13.89
N THR A 7 12.65 -5.92 -14.14
CA THR A 7 11.89 -4.87 -13.49
C THR A 7 10.77 -4.46 -14.44
N THR A 8 9.73 -5.29 -14.48
CA THR A 8 8.44 -4.88 -15.01
C THR A 8 7.55 -4.54 -13.81
N PRO A 9 7.40 -3.26 -13.44
CA PRO A 9 6.21 -2.80 -12.76
C PRO A 9 5.34 -2.10 -13.80
N ASP A 10 4.89 -2.85 -14.81
CA ASP A 10 3.76 -2.41 -15.65
C ASP A 10 2.49 -2.92 -14.98
N THR A 11 1.99 -2.15 -14.01
CA THR A 11 0.59 -2.17 -13.57
C THR A 11 0.18 -0.77 -13.11
N GLU A 12 0.41 0.22 -13.96
CA GLU A 12 -0.25 1.52 -13.86
C GLU A 12 -1.75 1.37 -14.18
N THR A 13 -2.56 0.85 -13.25
CA THR A 13 -4.01 1.09 -13.27
C THR A 13 -4.69 1.04 -11.89
N ARG A 14 -4.10 0.42 -10.86
CA ARG A 14 -4.63 0.48 -9.49
C ARG A 14 -3.51 0.24 -8.47
N ARG A 15 -3.38 1.12 -7.47
CA ARG A 15 -2.41 0.95 -6.38
C ARG A 15 -2.67 -0.39 -5.69
N SER A 16 -1.62 -1.21 -5.61
CA SER A 16 -1.69 -2.52 -4.95
C SER A 16 -1.57 -2.38 -3.44
N ALA A 17 -2.10 -3.35 -2.69
CA ALA A 17 -2.01 -3.37 -1.22
C ALA A 17 -0.58 -3.14 -0.73
N ASP A 18 0.41 -3.78 -1.36
CA ASP A 18 1.81 -3.65 -0.97
C ASP A 18 2.31 -2.20 -1.06
N GLN A 19 1.98 -1.50 -2.14
CA GLN A 19 2.35 -0.10 -2.36
C GLN A 19 1.70 0.83 -1.32
N VAL A 20 0.42 0.62 -1.00
CA VAL A 20 -0.26 1.40 0.05
C VAL A 20 0.34 1.12 1.42
N ASN A 21 0.76 -0.12 1.67
CA ASN A 21 1.42 -0.52 2.92
C ASN A 21 2.80 0.14 3.06
N GLU A 22 3.54 0.32 1.96
CA GLU A 22 4.78 1.10 1.95
C GLU A 22 4.55 2.57 2.28
N GLU A 23 3.50 3.20 1.73
CA GLU A 23 3.14 4.59 2.07
C GLU A 23 2.75 4.73 3.55
N ILE A 24 2.01 3.77 4.10
CA ILE A 24 1.70 3.72 5.53
C ILE A 24 3.01 3.67 6.35
N ARG A 25 3.96 2.81 6.00
CA ARG A 25 5.25 2.71 6.71
C ARG A 25 6.05 4.00 6.62
N ALA A 26 6.08 4.66 5.45
CA ALA A 26 6.74 5.94 5.28
C ALA A 26 6.11 7.04 6.14
N LEU A 27 4.77 7.04 6.26
CA LEU A 27 4.02 7.91 7.16
C LEU A 27 4.40 7.68 8.64
N TRP A 28 4.58 6.43 9.06
CA TRP A 28 5.06 6.14 10.42
C TRP A 28 6.51 6.59 10.64
N PHE A 29 7.38 6.41 9.65
CA PHE A 29 8.77 6.82 9.72
C PHE A 29 8.91 8.34 9.83
N ARG A 30 8.16 9.11 9.04
CA ARG A 30 8.19 10.59 9.10
C ARG A 30 7.62 11.13 10.41
N ALA A 31 6.59 10.48 10.96
CA ALA A 31 5.90 10.91 12.16
C ALA A 31 6.69 10.61 13.45
N GLY A 32 7.78 9.85 13.38
CA GLY A 32 8.66 9.59 14.53
C GLY A 32 7.98 8.84 15.69
N GLY A 33 6.90 8.09 15.40
CA GLY A 33 6.18 7.28 16.39
C GLY A 33 4.85 7.85 16.86
N THR A 34 4.51 9.11 16.55
CA THR A 34 3.20 9.72 16.88
C THR A 34 2.63 10.48 15.71
N LEU A 35 1.44 10.08 15.25
CA LEU A 35 0.74 10.76 14.15
C LEU A 35 -0.01 12.00 14.67
N SER A 36 0.22 13.14 14.02
CA SER A 36 -0.59 14.35 14.20
C SER A 36 -2.02 14.14 13.69
N MET A 37 -2.96 15.04 14.03
CA MET A 37 -4.37 14.91 13.60
C MET A 37 -4.54 14.84 12.07
N GLU A 38 -3.75 15.59 11.31
CA GLU A 38 -3.74 15.54 9.84
C GLU A 38 -3.15 14.22 9.33
N GLU A 39 -2.05 13.76 9.91
CA GLU A 39 -1.41 12.50 9.55
C GLU A 39 -2.29 11.30 9.87
N ARG A 40 -3.08 11.39 10.95
CA ARG A 40 -4.07 10.37 11.30
C ARG A 40 -5.18 10.27 10.25
N ARG A 41 -5.62 11.41 9.69
CA ARG A 41 -6.60 11.40 8.59
C ARG A 41 -6.01 10.76 7.33
N GLU A 42 -4.75 11.03 7.04
CA GLU A 42 -4.04 10.39 5.93
C GLU A 42 -3.88 8.88 6.16
N TYR A 43 -3.44 8.48 7.35
CA TYR A 43 -3.35 7.08 7.75
C TYR A 43 -4.69 6.36 7.56
N GLN A 44 -5.81 6.97 7.98
CA GLN A 44 -7.13 6.37 7.81
C GLN A 44 -7.49 6.18 6.32
N ARG A 45 -7.15 7.13 5.44
CA ARG A 45 -7.37 6.97 4.00
C ARG A 45 -6.53 5.85 3.42
N LEU A 46 -5.25 5.81 3.77
CA LEU A 46 -4.34 4.75 3.31
C LEU A 46 -4.77 3.37 3.83
N VAL A 47 -5.22 3.24 5.07
CA VAL A 47 -5.72 1.95 5.60
C VAL A 47 -6.98 1.49 4.89
N LEU A 48 -7.89 2.40 4.54
CA LEU A 48 -9.08 2.07 3.74
C LEU A 48 -8.70 1.66 2.32
N GLU A 49 -7.79 2.39 1.68
CA GLU A 49 -7.28 2.05 0.35
C GLU A 49 -6.57 0.68 0.35
N TRP A 50 -5.76 0.43 1.38
CA TRP A 50 -5.10 -0.86 1.61
C TRP A 50 -6.13 -1.98 1.75
N ALA A 51 -7.15 -1.83 2.61
CA ALA A 51 -8.19 -2.85 2.77
C ALA A 51 -8.92 -3.15 1.46
N GLN A 52 -9.17 -2.15 0.62
CA GLN A 52 -9.80 -2.30 -0.69
C GLN A 52 -8.89 -2.94 -1.74
N ALA A 53 -7.57 -2.86 -1.57
CA ALA A 53 -6.57 -3.44 -2.45
C ALA A 53 -6.07 -4.82 -1.99
N ASP A 54 -6.07 -5.06 -0.68
CA ASP A 54 -5.67 -6.31 -0.01
C ASP A 54 -6.82 -7.30 0.04
N SER A 55 -8.07 -6.81 0.03
CA SER A 55 -9.24 -7.66 -0.12
C SER A 55 -8.98 -8.58 -1.29
N PRO A 56 -8.72 -9.89 -1.05
CA PRO A 56 -8.73 -10.83 -2.15
C PRO A 56 -10.11 -10.64 -2.73
N SER A 57 -10.20 -10.44 -4.04
CA SER A 57 -11.49 -10.53 -4.72
C SER A 57 -12.22 -11.68 -4.05
N ALA A 58 -13.50 -11.49 -3.68
CA ALA A 58 -14.37 -12.57 -3.28
C ALA A 58 -14.42 -13.57 -4.45
N THR A 59 -13.34 -14.32 -4.59
CA THR A 59 -13.08 -15.35 -5.56
C THR A 59 -13.81 -16.51 -4.94
N GLN A 60 -15.10 -16.51 -5.27
CA GLN A 60 -15.88 -17.71 -5.48
C GLN A 60 -15.86 -18.65 -4.27
N ALA A 61 -16.61 -18.30 -3.23
CA ALA A 61 -17.17 -19.34 -2.36
C ALA A 61 -18.05 -20.24 -3.26
N ALA A 62 -17.57 -21.45 -3.51
CA ALA A 62 -18.20 -22.51 -4.29
C ALA A 62 -19.42 -23.10 -3.58
#